data_AF-A0A8R1DWH0-F1
#
_entry.id   AF-A0A8R1DWH0-F1
#
_cell.length_a   1.000
_cell.length_b   1.000
_cell.length_c   1.000
_cell.angle_alpha   90.00
_cell.angle_beta   90.00
_cell.angle_gamma   90.00
#
_symmetry.space_group_name_H-M   'P 1'
#
loop_
_entity.id
_entity.type
_entity.pdbx_description
1 polymer ?
#
loop_
_entity_poly.entity_id
_entity_poly.type
_entity_poly.pdbx_seq_one_letter_code
_entity_poly.pdbx_strand_id
1 'polypeptide(L)'
;MNRSIIRYGVTRRANSNNEHGLVVRIAHSDDFRNLATCYRSTYPTYSGKFWVLLSVDLIRKDTLSLLKSSNCTAGLVLYDPPTRLHPTDERFEASHDSECPNAASDFYTRNGTDSYCQSRVNSRGAIQRDGLMRVDWKLQMVFITNRTDLAVLEKCHSMFNAPKEGELTASYPYCGMSFKLTNMAAGNSEICYRRGKNDAKLFQMNIDTGVALSNVQFAKNLIGKSVRFGSANEPNHHYD
;
A
#
# COMPACT_ATOMS: atom_id res chain seq x y z
N MET A 1 -14.06 10.41 15.67
CA MET A 1 -12.63 10.06 15.49
C MET A 1 -12.43 9.56 14.06
N ASN A 2 -11.85 10.38 13.18
CA ASN A 2 -11.51 9.98 11.82
C ASN A 2 -10.23 9.13 11.88
N ARG A 3 -10.38 7.80 11.75
CA ARG A 3 -9.24 6.89 11.52
C ARG A 3 -8.88 6.95 10.04
N SER A 4 -7.82 7.67 9.70
CA SER A 4 -7.31 7.74 8.33
C SER A 4 -6.64 6.41 7.97
N ILE A 5 -7.40 5.46 7.43
CA ILE A 5 -6.86 4.25 6.80
C ILE A 5 -6.51 4.61 5.35
N ILE A 6 -5.22 4.75 5.07
CA ILE A 6 -4.71 4.96 3.71
C ILE A 6 -4.76 3.62 2.98
N ARG A 7 -5.44 3.59 1.83
CA ARG A 7 -5.62 2.41 0.98
C ARG A 7 -4.48 2.34 -0.03
N TYR A 8 -3.71 1.25 -0.01
CA TYR A 8 -2.71 0.98 -1.05
C TYR A 8 -3.19 -0.16 -1.96
N GLY A 9 -3.40 0.14 -3.25
CA GLY A 9 -3.54 -0.85 -4.33
C GLY A 9 -4.84 -1.66 -4.39
N VAL A 10 -4.95 -2.49 -5.44
CA VAL A 10 -6.02 -3.49 -5.61
C VAL A 10 -5.74 -4.62 -4.60
N THR A 11 -6.30 -4.49 -3.40
CA THR A 11 -6.18 -5.52 -2.35
C THR A 11 -7.28 -6.55 -2.48
N ARG A 12 -6.95 -7.82 -2.21
CA ARG A 12 -7.93 -8.92 -2.18
C ARG A 12 -9.00 -8.71 -1.10
N ARG A 13 -10.21 -9.21 -1.38
CA ARG A 13 -11.30 -9.35 -0.41
C ARG A 13 -10.86 -10.19 0.80
N ALA A 14 -11.19 -9.72 2.01
CA ALA A 14 -11.12 -10.54 3.21
C ALA A 14 -11.97 -11.82 3.06
N ASN A 15 -11.42 -12.95 3.47
CA ASN A 15 -12.10 -14.23 3.64
C ASN A 15 -11.76 -14.78 5.03
N SER A 16 -12.43 -15.86 5.44
CA SER A 16 -12.23 -16.50 6.74
C SER A 16 -10.76 -16.87 7.02
N ASN A 17 -9.94 -17.04 5.97
CA ASN A 17 -8.57 -17.50 6.06
C ASN A 17 -7.54 -16.37 6.16
N ASN A 18 -7.94 -15.11 5.98
CA ASN A 18 -7.03 -13.95 6.06
C ASN A 18 -7.60 -12.77 6.88
N GLU A 19 -8.72 -12.99 7.57
CA GLU A 19 -9.32 -12.04 8.50
C GLU A 19 -8.54 -12.01 9.83
N HIS A 20 -8.20 -13.20 10.36
CA HIS A 20 -7.55 -13.37 11.66
C HIS A 20 -6.10 -13.84 11.52
N GLY A 21 -5.25 -13.43 12.47
CA GLY A 21 -3.89 -13.95 12.58
C GLY A 21 -3.12 -13.42 13.77
N LEU A 22 -2.03 -14.11 14.15
CA LEU A 22 -1.12 -13.63 15.19
C LEU A 22 -0.30 -12.45 14.70
N VAL A 23 -0.09 -11.47 15.56
CA VAL A 23 0.77 -10.33 15.23
C VAL A 23 2.23 -10.78 15.31
N VAL A 24 3.00 -10.57 14.24
CA VAL A 24 4.45 -10.81 14.22
C VAL A 24 5.15 -9.58 13.69
N ARG A 25 6.37 -9.32 14.18
CA ARG A 25 7.16 -8.18 13.73
C ARG A 25 8.30 -8.64 12.83
N ILE A 26 8.48 -7.92 11.72
CA ILE A 26 9.71 -7.94 10.93
C ILE A 26 10.45 -6.65 11.24
N ALA A 27 11.59 -6.75 11.93
CA ALA A 27 12.40 -5.61 12.30
C ALA A 27 13.57 -5.41 11.33
N HIS A 28 14.06 -6.49 10.73
CA HIS A 28 15.22 -6.48 9.83
C HIS A 28 14.94 -7.30 8.56
N SER A 29 15.71 -7.06 7.50
CA SER A 29 15.60 -7.79 6.23
C SER A 29 15.77 -9.31 6.38
N ASP A 30 16.59 -9.76 7.33
CA ASP A 30 16.78 -11.20 7.59
C ASP A 30 15.53 -11.87 8.16
N ASP A 31 14.65 -11.12 8.85
CA ASP A 31 13.45 -11.68 9.47
C ASP A 31 12.44 -12.16 8.42
N PHE A 32 12.53 -11.67 7.18
CA PHE A 32 11.67 -12.14 6.08
C PHE A 32 11.84 -13.63 5.79
N ARG A 33 12.98 -14.25 6.14
CA ARG A 33 13.17 -15.71 6.02
C ARG A 33 12.16 -16.50 6.85
N ASN A 34 11.67 -15.92 7.95
CA ASN A 34 10.66 -16.56 8.80
C ASN A 34 9.30 -16.67 8.09
N LEU A 35 9.03 -15.84 7.07
CA LEU A 35 7.83 -15.97 6.24
C LEU A 35 7.84 -17.24 5.38
N ALA A 36 9.03 -17.73 4.98
CA ALA A 36 9.15 -18.95 4.19
C ALA A 36 8.82 -20.20 5.03
N THR A 37 9.14 -20.16 6.33
CA THR A 37 8.89 -21.26 7.25
C THR A 37 7.62 -21.07 8.07
N CYS A 38 6.78 -20.07 7.79
CA CYS A 38 5.62 -19.70 8.61
C CYS A 38 5.94 -19.55 10.11
N TYR A 39 7.12 -19.00 10.45
CA TYR A 39 7.61 -18.83 11.82
C TYR A 39 7.59 -20.12 12.67
N ARG A 40 7.74 -21.30 12.05
CA ARG A 40 7.63 -22.60 12.75
C ARG A 40 8.65 -22.81 13.86
N SER A 41 9.83 -22.19 13.75
CA SER A 41 10.83 -22.21 14.82
C SER A 41 10.35 -21.49 16.08
N THR A 42 9.60 -20.40 15.93
CA THR A 42 9.11 -19.57 17.03
C THR A 42 7.74 -20.04 17.53
N TYR A 43 6.85 -20.46 16.63
CA TYR A 43 5.49 -20.91 16.95
C TYR A 43 5.23 -22.33 16.43
N PRO A 44 5.89 -23.36 16.99
CA PRO A 44 5.79 -24.73 16.48
C PRO A 44 4.35 -25.28 16.53
N THR A 45 3.59 -24.89 17.56
CA THR A 45 2.22 -25.39 17.80
C THR A 45 1.12 -24.57 17.13
N TYR A 46 1.42 -23.38 16.61
CA TYR A 46 0.42 -22.51 15.99
C TYR A 46 0.25 -22.82 14.50
N SER A 47 -0.96 -23.16 14.06
CA SER A 47 -1.24 -23.54 12.67
C SER A 47 -1.91 -22.45 11.81
N GLY A 48 -2.27 -21.31 12.40
CA GLY A 48 -2.95 -20.23 11.71
C GLY A 48 -2.02 -19.31 10.90
N LYS A 49 -2.55 -18.14 10.52
CA LYS A 49 -1.83 -17.13 9.73
C LYS A 49 -1.32 -15.98 10.59
N PHE A 50 -0.47 -15.14 10.00
CA PHE A 50 0.17 -14.04 10.68
C PHE A 50 -0.20 -12.68 10.08
N TRP A 51 -0.43 -11.71 10.95
CA TRP A 51 -0.46 -10.29 10.61
C TRP A 51 0.92 -9.70 10.86
N VAL A 52 1.57 -9.25 9.79
CA VAL A 52 2.97 -8.84 9.84
C VAL A 52 3.03 -7.33 10.05
N LEU A 53 3.57 -6.91 11.20
CA LEU A 53 3.93 -5.53 11.49
C LEU A 53 5.25 -5.21 10.79
N LEU A 54 5.20 -4.32 9.82
CA LEU A 54 6.28 -4.05 8.87
C LEU A 54 6.47 -2.54 8.68
N SER A 55 7.70 -2.07 8.88
CA SER A 55 8.09 -0.71 8.52
C SER A 55 8.09 -0.55 7.00
N VAL A 56 7.60 0.58 6.48
CA VAL A 56 7.63 0.85 5.03
C VAL A 56 9.05 0.89 4.47
N ASP A 57 10.04 1.25 5.29
CA ASP A 57 11.47 1.28 4.90
C ASP A 57 12.02 -0.11 4.49
N LEU A 58 11.34 -1.18 4.91
CA LEU A 58 11.69 -2.56 4.62
C LEU A 58 10.97 -3.11 3.38
N ILE A 59 10.06 -2.35 2.76
CA ILE A 59 9.43 -2.70 1.49
C ILE A 59 10.40 -2.34 0.36
N ARG A 60 11.15 -3.33 -0.10
CA ARG A 60 12.22 -3.17 -1.08
C ARG A 60 12.12 -4.24 -2.16
N LYS A 61 12.89 -4.09 -3.23
CA LYS A 61 12.84 -4.97 -4.40
C LYS A 61 13.16 -6.43 -4.05
N ASP A 62 14.13 -6.64 -3.16
CA ASP A 62 14.57 -7.94 -2.65
C ASP A 62 13.53 -8.59 -1.73
N THR A 63 12.90 -7.81 -0.86
CA THR A 63 11.91 -8.33 0.11
C THR A 63 10.51 -8.53 -0.46
N LEU A 64 10.17 -7.82 -1.55
CA LEU A 64 8.85 -7.85 -2.20
C LEU A 64 8.43 -9.27 -2.63
N SER A 65 9.37 -10.04 -3.17
CA SER A 65 9.11 -11.41 -3.63
C SER A 65 8.71 -12.34 -2.48
N LEU A 66 9.31 -12.16 -1.30
CA LEU A 66 9.05 -12.94 -0.10
C LEU A 66 7.67 -12.60 0.48
N LEU A 67 7.32 -11.31 0.53
CA LEU A 67 5.99 -10.86 0.95
C LEU A 67 4.87 -11.39 0.05
N LYS A 68 5.08 -11.35 -1.27
CA LYS A 68 4.06 -11.77 -2.25
C LYS A 68 3.85 -13.29 -2.29
N SER A 69 4.90 -14.06 -2.07
CA SER A 69 4.86 -15.53 -2.17
C SER A 69 4.45 -16.20 -0.86
N SER A 70 4.47 -15.50 0.27
CA SER A 70 4.12 -16.08 1.57
C SER A 70 2.64 -16.44 1.68
N ASN A 71 2.36 -17.74 1.82
CA ASN A 71 1.02 -18.25 2.13
C ASN A 71 0.68 -18.14 3.62
N CYS A 72 1.66 -17.87 4.48
CA CYS A 72 1.52 -17.78 5.94
C CYS A 72 0.89 -16.45 6.39
N THR A 73 0.88 -15.45 5.51
CA THR A 73 0.46 -14.08 5.85
C THR A 73 -1.05 -13.90 5.66
N ALA A 74 -1.72 -13.40 6.69
CA ALA A 74 -3.12 -12.94 6.65
C ALA A 74 -3.19 -11.51 6.09
N GLY A 75 -2.30 -10.65 6.55
CA GLY A 75 -2.17 -9.27 6.07
C GLY A 75 -0.95 -8.56 6.62
N LEU A 76 -0.74 -7.32 6.18
CA LEU A 76 0.34 -6.45 6.62
C LEU A 76 -0.22 -5.27 7.40
N VAL A 77 0.47 -4.93 8.49
CA VAL A 77 0.32 -3.65 9.18
C VAL A 77 1.56 -2.83 8.86
N LEU A 78 1.37 -1.80 8.06
CA LEU A 78 2.41 -0.91 7.59
C LEU A 78 2.47 0.34 8.47
N TYR A 79 3.68 0.82 8.76
CA TYR A 79 3.88 2.05 9.51
C TYR A 79 5.14 2.78 9.05
N ASP A 80 5.14 4.11 9.23
CA ASP A 80 6.35 4.92 9.10
C ASP A 80 7.15 4.84 10.40
N PRO A 81 8.42 4.39 10.37
CA PRO A 81 9.21 4.31 11.57
C PRO A 81 9.58 5.74 12.04
N PRO A 82 9.70 5.97 13.36
CA PRO A 82 10.04 7.30 13.89
C PRO A 82 11.45 7.75 13.48
N THR A 83 12.35 6.79 13.24
CA THR A 83 13.70 6.99 12.72
C THR A 83 13.88 6.04 11.55
N ARG A 84 14.48 6.52 10.44
CA ARG A 84 14.79 5.66 9.30
C ARG A 84 15.66 4.49 9.77
N LEU A 85 15.28 3.27 9.38
CA LEU A 85 16.01 2.06 9.80
C LEU A 85 17.41 1.97 9.19
N HIS A 86 17.61 2.59 8.01
CA HIS A 86 18.89 2.64 7.31
C HIS A 86 19.19 4.09 6.89
N PRO A 87 19.60 4.97 7.83
CA PRO A 87 19.82 6.39 7.55
C PRO A 87 21.03 6.63 6.64
N THR A 88 21.95 5.67 6.56
CA THR A 88 23.17 5.70 5.74
C THR A 88 23.03 4.95 4.41
N ASP A 89 21.92 4.25 4.17
CA ASP A 89 21.65 3.67 2.85
C ASP A 89 21.35 4.82 1.89
N GLU A 90 22.34 5.23 1.08
CA GLU A 90 22.15 6.11 -0.09
C GLU A 90 21.34 5.43 -1.22
N ARG A 91 20.49 4.46 -0.90
CA ARG A 91 19.73 3.71 -1.90
C ARG A 91 18.42 4.46 -2.16
N PHE A 92 18.28 4.90 -3.42
CA PHE A 92 17.27 5.82 -3.92
C PHE A 92 15.86 5.21 -4.08
N GLU A 93 15.69 3.93 -3.80
CA GLU A 93 14.49 3.14 -4.12
C GLU A 93 13.40 3.32 -3.04
N ALA A 94 12.53 4.32 -3.21
CA ALA A 94 11.41 4.60 -2.32
C ALA A 94 10.08 4.89 -3.04
N SER A 95 10.09 4.86 -4.37
CA SER A 95 8.92 5.20 -5.18
C SER A 95 8.01 3.99 -5.39
N HIS A 96 6.73 4.18 -5.07
CA HIS A 96 5.68 3.19 -5.32
C HIS A 96 5.18 3.20 -6.78
N ASP A 97 5.58 4.20 -7.56
CA ASP A 97 5.22 4.32 -8.97
C ASP A 97 6.15 3.48 -9.86
N SER A 98 5.77 3.28 -11.12
CA SER A 98 6.58 2.55 -12.10
C SER A 98 7.83 3.32 -12.50
N GLU A 99 8.82 2.62 -13.08
CA GLU A 99 10.00 3.24 -13.70
C GLU A 99 9.61 4.24 -14.80
N CYS A 100 8.45 3.99 -15.41
CA CYS A 100 7.83 4.80 -16.46
C CYS A 100 6.35 4.99 -16.16
N PRO A 101 5.99 6.04 -15.40
CA PRO A 101 4.61 6.39 -15.13
C PRO A 101 3.83 6.62 -16.43
N ASN A 102 2.52 6.36 -16.42
CA ASN A 102 1.61 6.68 -17.54
C ASN A 102 1.97 6.13 -18.93
N ALA A 103 2.74 5.04 -19.00
CA ALA A 103 3.18 4.47 -20.27
C ALA A 103 2.08 4.10 -21.26
N ALA A 104 0.95 3.62 -20.76
CA ALA A 104 -0.16 3.19 -21.60
C ALA A 104 -1.01 4.36 -22.16
N SER A 105 -0.85 5.58 -21.63
CA SER A 105 -1.60 6.78 -22.06
C SER A 105 -0.73 7.75 -22.85
N ASP A 106 0.48 7.34 -23.20
CA ASP A 106 1.44 8.20 -23.88
C ASP A 106 1.16 8.34 -25.38
N PHE A 107 1.41 9.53 -25.91
CA PHE A 107 1.21 9.88 -27.31
C PHE A 107 2.29 9.28 -28.23
N TYR A 108 3.49 9.03 -27.73
CA TYR A 108 4.67 8.63 -28.52
C TYR A 108 4.74 7.13 -28.81
N THR A 109 3.80 6.32 -28.31
CA THR A 109 3.73 4.87 -28.60
C THR A 109 3.10 4.52 -29.96
N ARG A 110 2.74 5.53 -30.77
CA ARG A 110 1.87 5.38 -31.96
C ARG A 110 2.41 4.48 -33.09
N ASN A 111 3.72 4.23 -33.18
CA ASN A 111 4.32 3.51 -34.32
C ASN A 111 5.07 2.22 -33.96
N GLY A 112 4.97 1.71 -32.72
CA GLY A 112 5.54 0.41 -32.34
C GLY A 112 7.09 0.31 -32.33
N THR A 113 7.79 1.32 -32.85
CA THR A 113 9.26 1.40 -32.89
C THR A 113 9.85 2.39 -31.89
N ASP A 114 9.09 3.42 -31.50
CA ASP A 114 9.51 4.39 -30.49
C ASP A 114 9.12 3.89 -29.11
N SER A 115 10.12 3.36 -28.40
CA SER A 115 9.93 2.85 -27.05
C SER A 115 9.73 4.02 -26.09
N TYR A 116 8.50 4.48 -25.89
CA TYR A 116 8.18 5.21 -24.65
C TYR A 116 8.80 4.43 -23.48
N CYS A 117 9.51 5.14 -22.59
CA CYS A 117 10.37 4.60 -21.52
C CYS A 117 11.88 4.41 -21.84
N GLN A 118 12.44 4.98 -22.92
CA GLN A 118 13.91 4.96 -23.14
C GLN A 118 14.70 5.52 -21.96
N SER A 119 14.28 6.67 -21.43
CA SER A 119 14.99 7.37 -20.35
C SER A 119 14.72 6.81 -18.96
N ARG A 120 13.75 5.88 -18.80
CA ARG A 120 13.29 5.31 -17.52
C ARG A 120 13.37 6.31 -16.36
N VAL A 121 12.56 7.36 -16.43
CA VAL A 121 12.64 8.55 -15.58
C VAL A 121 12.66 8.26 -14.07
N ASN A 122 12.06 7.16 -13.63
CA ASN A 122 12.03 6.73 -12.24
C ASN A 122 12.83 5.42 -12.00
N SER A 123 13.78 5.07 -12.88
CA SER A 123 14.60 3.83 -12.78
C SER A 123 15.39 3.70 -11.48
N ARG A 124 15.87 4.81 -10.92
CA ARG A 124 16.61 4.83 -9.66
C ARG A 124 15.69 4.82 -8.44
N GLY A 125 14.45 5.27 -8.60
CA GLY A 125 13.50 5.48 -7.50
C GLY A 125 12.49 4.36 -7.34
N ALA A 126 12.10 3.69 -8.43
CA ALA A 126 11.05 2.68 -8.42
C ALA A 126 11.47 1.42 -7.66
N ILE A 127 10.67 1.02 -6.66
CA ILE A 127 10.87 -0.25 -5.96
C ILE A 127 10.59 -1.44 -6.89
N GLN A 128 9.64 -1.27 -7.81
CA GLN A 128 9.26 -2.27 -8.80
C GLN A 128 9.11 -1.62 -10.17
N ARG A 129 9.54 -2.32 -11.23
CA ARG A 129 9.51 -1.81 -12.61
C ARG A 129 8.15 -1.25 -13.02
N ASP A 130 7.08 -2.00 -12.73
CA ASP A 130 5.70 -1.65 -13.07
C ASP A 130 4.99 -0.87 -11.95
N GLY A 131 5.69 -0.53 -10.87
CA GLY A 131 5.15 0.17 -9.71
C GLY A 131 4.47 -0.77 -8.72
N LEU A 132 4.68 -0.52 -7.42
CA LEU A 132 4.04 -1.27 -6.33
C LEU A 132 2.52 -1.12 -6.33
N MET A 133 2.02 0.03 -6.79
CA MET A 133 0.57 0.29 -6.87
C MET A 133 -0.16 -0.63 -7.86
N ARG A 134 0.56 -1.19 -8.84
CA ARG A 134 0.00 -2.09 -9.86
C ARG A 134 0.11 -3.56 -9.50
N VAL A 135 0.73 -3.88 -8.36
CA VAL A 135 0.79 -5.26 -7.87
C VAL A 135 -0.59 -5.66 -7.35
N ASP A 136 -1.09 -6.80 -7.83
CA ASP A 136 -2.25 -7.48 -7.23
C ASP A 136 -1.84 -8.14 -5.92
N TRP A 137 -2.18 -7.48 -4.81
CA TRP A 137 -1.85 -7.95 -3.48
C TRP A 137 -2.91 -8.93 -3.01
N LYS A 138 -2.54 -10.21 -2.97
CA LYS A 138 -3.42 -11.31 -2.49
C LYS A 138 -3.62 -11.31 -0.96
N LEU A 139 -3.25 -10.23 -0.28
CA LEU A 139 -3.31 -10.02 1.16
C LEU A 139 -3.89 -8.64 1.48
N GLN A 140 -4.36 -8.47 2.72
CA GLN A 140 -4.89 -7.19 3.20
C GLN A 140 -3.73 -6.33 3.73
N MET A 141 -3.81 -5.00 3.55
CA MET A 141 -2.83 -4.07 4.10
C MET A 141 -3.54 -2.97 4.87
N VAL A 142 -3.01 -2.63 6.04
CA VAL A 142 -3.47 -1.52 6.87
C VAL A 142 -2.29 -0.63 7.16
N PHE A 143 -2.40 0.66 6.85
CA PHE A 143 -1.37 1.64 7.19
C PHE A 143 -1.77 2.39 8.47
N ILE A 144 -0.92 2.34 9.50
CA ILE A 144 -1.13 3.00 10.79
C ILE A 144 -0.22 4.22 10.89
N THR A 145 -0.82 5.40 10.92
CA THR A 145 -0.13 6.68 11.14
C THR A 145 -0.10 7.10 12.61
N ASN A 146 -1.05 6.60 13.40
CA ASN A 146 -1.17 6.95 14.81
C ASN A 146 -0.17 6.14 15.65
N ARG A 147 0.77 6.85 16.29
CA ARG A 147 1.81 6.22 17.13
C ARG A 147 1.25 5.46 18.32
N THR A 148 0.13 5.90 18.89
CA THR A 148 -0.52 5.22 20.01
C THR A 148 -1.09 3.88 19.57
N ASP A 149 -1.75 3.83 18.41
CA ASP A 149 -2.29 2.58 17.86
C ASP A 149 -1.17 1.57 17.54
N LEU A 150 -0.05 2.06 16.99
CA LEU A 150 1.14 1.25 16.75
C LEU A 150 1.73 0.70 18.06
N ALA A 151 1.89 1.55 19.07
CA ALA A 151 2.43 1.15 20.37
C ALA A 151 1.59 0.07 21.06
N VAL A 152 0.27 0.06 20.86
CA VAL A 152 -0.61 -1.01 21.36
C VAL A 152 -0.28 -2.35 20.70
N LEU A 153 -0.08 -2.37 19.37
CA LEU A 153 0.29 -3.60 18.65
C LEU A 153 1.69 -4.10 19.03
N GLU A 154 2.66 -3.18 19.15
CA GLU A 154 4.01 -3.52 19.59
C GLU A 154 4.02 -4.09 21.01
N LYS A 155 3.28 -3.45 21.93
CA LYS A 155 3.13 -3.96 23.30
C LYS A 155 2.50 -5.34 23.31
N CYS A 156 1.43 -5.55 22.55
CA CYS A 156 0.74 -6.83 22.44
C CYS A 156 1.67 -7.93 21.91
N HIS A 157 2.46 -7.65 20.87
CA HIS A 157 3.49 -8.56 20.38
C HIS A 157 4.54 -8.88 21.45
N SER A 158 5.11 -7.85 22.09
CA SER A 158 6.18 -8.04 23.09
C SER A 158 5.75 -8.87 24.30
N MET A 159 4.49 -8.74 24.72
CA MET A 159 3.97 -9.43 25.90
C MET A 159 3.59 -10.89 25.64
N PHE A 160 3.12 -11.22 24.43
CA PHE A 160 2.46 -12.50 24.16
C PHE A 160 3.07 -13.32 23.03
N ASN A 161 3.79 -12.68 22.10
CA ASN A 161 4.28 -13.33 20.89
C ASN A 161 5.82 -13.36 20.81
N ALA A 162 6.53 -12.60 21.65
CA ALA A 162 7.97 -12.73 21.78
C ALA A 162 8.32 -13.94 22.68
N PRO A 163 9.35 -14.74 22.33
CA PRO A 163 9.91 -15.73 23.25
C PRO A 163 10.37 -15.06 24.55
N LYS A 164 10.17 -15.73 25.68
CA LYS A 164 10.68 -15.28 26.98
C LYS A 164 12.20 -15.44 27.04
N GLU A 165 12.82 -14.75 27.99
CA GLU A 165 14.26 -14.85 28.18
C GLU A 165 14.70 -16.31 28.42
N GLY A 166 15.64 -16.79 27.60
CA GLY A 166 16.10 -18.18 27.62
C GLY A 166 15.26 -19.18 26.81
N GLU A 167 14.11 -18.76 26.26
CA GLU A 167 13.27 -19.59 25.40
C GLU A 167 13.47 -19.24 23.91
N LEU A 168 13.41 -20.26 23.05
CA LEU A 168 13.48 -20.09 21.60
C LEU A 168 12.09 -19.99 20.95
N THR A 169 11.05 -20.33 21.70
CA THR A 169 9.66 -20.45 21.24
C THR A 169 8.76 -19.50 22.01
N ALA A 170 7.74 -18.95 21.37
CA ALA A 170 6.65 -18.27 22.05
C ALA A 170 5.60 -19.29 22.51
N SER A 171 4.97 -19.04 23.66
CA SER A 171 3.95 -19.89 24.25
C SER A 171 2.60 -19.18 24.36
N TYR A 172 1.52 -19.96 24.34
CA TYR A 172 0.17 -19.46 24.57
C TYR A 172 0.05 -18.85 25.98
N PRO A 173 -0.70 -17.74 26.19
CA PRO A 173 -1.60 -17.07 25.25
C PRO A 173 -0.89 -16.17 24.22
N TYR A 174 -1.44 -16.14 23.00
CA TYR A 174 -0.94 -15.29 21.93
C TYR A 174 -1.78 -14.03 21.73
N CYS A 175 -1.13 -12.98 21.22
CA CYS A 175 -1.77 -11.78 20.70
C CYS A 175 -2.12 -11.93 19.21
N GLY A 176 -3.39 -11.74 18.87
CA GLY A 176 -3.85 -11.73 17.49
C GLY A 176 -4.52 -10.42 17.11
N MET A 177 -4.60 -10.16 15.81
CA MET A 177 -5.48 -9.12 15.27
C MET A 177 -6.48 -9.72 14.29
N SER A 178 -7.61 -9.03 14.16
CA SER A 178 -8.63 -9.28 13.17
C SER A 178 -8.85 -8.02 12.35
N PHE A 179 -8.79 -8.13 11.03
CA PHE A 179 -9.15 -7.04 10.16
C PHE A 179 -9.86 -7.55 8.92
N LYS A 180 -11.01 -6.95 8.64
CA LYS A 180 -11.90 -7.34 7.55
C LYS A 180 -12.16 -6.15 6.65
N LEU A 181 -11.56 -6.19 5.48
CA LEU A 181 -11.90 -5.29 4.37
C LEU A 181 -12.46 -6.11 3.21
N THR A 182 -13.75 -5.92 2.93
CA THR A 182 -14.41 -6.54 1.79
C THR A 182 -14.55 -5.54 0.66
N ASN A 183 -13.76 -5.72 -0.41
CA ASN A 183 -13.97 -5.00 -1.66
C ASN A 183 -15.00 -5.74 -2.52
N MET A 184 -16.04 -5.03 -2.95
CA MET A 184 -17.07 -5.58 -3.82
C MET A 184 -16.70 -5.46 -5.31
N ALA A 185 -15.75 -4.57 -5.65
CA ALA A 185 -15.16 -4.50 -6.97
C ALA A 185 -14.18 -5.66 -7.17
N ALA A 186 -14.41 -6.50 -8.18
CA ALA A 186 -13.54 -7.63 -8.50
C ALA A 186 -13.50 -7.89 -10.00
N GLY A 187 -12.31 -8.22 -10.52
CA GLY A 187 -12.05 -8.39 -11.94
C GLY A 187 -11.47 -7.11 -12.55
N ASN A 188 -11.98 -6.71 -13.71
CA ASN A 188 -11.56 -5.51 -14.42
C ASN A 188 -12.66 -4.42 -14.39
N SER A 189 -12.33 -3.22 -14.85
CA SER A 189 -13.25 -2.08 -14.87
C SER A 189 -14.52 -2.36 -15.67
N GLU A 190 -14.44 -3.11 -16.77
CA GLU A 190 -15.59 -3.49 -17.59
C GLU A 190 -16.58 -4.38 -16.81
N ILE A 191 -16.07 -5.39 -16.10
CA ILE A 191 -16.87 -6.28 -15.26
C ILE A 191 -17.52 -5.51 -14.12
N CYS A 192 -16.76 -4.67 -13.42
CA CYS A 192 -17.28 -3.84 -12.32
C CYS A 192 -18.36 -2.87 -12.81
N TYR A 193 -18.14 -2.21 -13.94
CA TYR A 193 -19.12 -1.32 -14.56
C TYR A 193 -20.39 -2.06 -14.98
N ARG A 194 -20.24 -3.23 -15.64
CA ARG A 194 -21.37 -4.06 -16.07
C ARG A 194 -22.23 -4.53 -14.88
N ARG A 195 -21.58 -4.97 -13.79
CA ARG A 195 -22.27 -5.38 -12.56
C ARG A 195 -22.93 -4.19 -11.87
N GLY A 196 -22.22 -3.09 -11.71
CA GLY A 196 -22.74 -1.86 -11.10
C GLY A 196 -23.93 -1.28 -11.87
N LYS A 197 -23.95 -1.36 -13.20
CA LYS A 197 -25.09 -0.94 -14.03
C LYS A 197 -26.32 -1.83 -13.84
N ASN A 198 -26.12 -3.14 -13.68
CA ASN A 198 -27.22 -4.07 -13.44
C ASN A 198 -27.79 -3.90 -12.03
N ASP A 199 -26.94 -3.66 -11.03
CA ASP A 199 -27.37 -3.36 -9.67
C ASP A 199 -28.09 -2.02 -9.62
N ALA A 200 -27.56 -0.96 -10.25
CA ALA A 200 -28.23 0.35 -10.34
C ALA A 200 -29.61 0.29 -11.03
N LYS A 201 -29.79 -0.60 -12.02
CA LYS A 201 -31.11 -0.85 -12.63
C LYS A 201 -32.10 -1.51 -11.68
N LEU A 202 -31.63 -2.36 -10.75
CA LEU A 202 -32.47 -3.00 -9.74
C LEU A 202 -32.83 -2.02 -8.59
N PHE A 203 -31.91 -1.12 -8.24
CA PHE A 203 -32.09 -0.12 -7.17
C PHE A 203 -32.83 1.16 -7.62
N GLN A 204 -33.12 1.33 -8.91
CA GLN A 204 -33.97 2.42 -9.39
C GLN A 204 -35.43 2.34 -8.89
N MET A 205 -35.82 1.25 -8.21
CA MET A 205 -37.13 1.08 -7.56
C MET A 205 -37.14 1.32 -6.04
N ASN A 206 -35.99 1.63 -5.42
CA ASN A 206 -35.93 2.01 -4.00
C ASN A 206 -34.79 3.02 -3.79
N ILE A 207 -35.16 4.30 -3.85
CA ILE A 207 -34.27 5.43 -3.58
C ILE A 207 -33.95 5.43 -2.08
N ASP A 208 -32.74 4.99 -1.70
CA ASP A 208 -31.91 5.60 -0.63
C ASP A 208 -30.59 4.88 -0.31
N THR A 209 -30.24 3.77 -0.98
CA THR A 209 -28.98 3.04 -0.68
C THR A 209 -28.05 2.96 -1.90
N GLY A 210 -27.53 4.10 -2.33
CA GLY A 210 -26.56 4.19 -3.43
C GLY A 210 -25.20 3.57 -3.08
N VAL A 211 -25.07 2.23 -3.16
CA VAL A 211 -23.79 1.53 -3.04
C VAL A 211 -23.27 1.19 -4.43
N ALA A 212 -22.46 2.08 -4.99
CA ALA A 212 -21.80 1.85 -6.28
C ALA A 212 -20.59 0.90 -6.12
N LEU A 213 -20.53 -0.14 -6.96
CA LEU A 213 -19.42 -1.11 -6.99
C LEU A 213 -18.11 -0.51 -7.52
N SER A 214 -18.17 0.58 -8.27
CA SER A 214 -17.00 1.33 -8.73
C SER A 214 -17.40 2.80 -8.93
N ASN A 215 -16.65 3.71 -8.33
CA ASN A 215 -16.76 5.14 -8.63
C ASN A 215 -15.66 5.51 -9.62
N VAL A 216 -16.02 6.19 -10.71
CA VAL A 216 -15.03 6.79 -11.61
C VAL A 216 -14.40 7.97 -10.89
N GLN A 217 -13.08 7.99 -10.80
CA GLN A 217 -12.37 9.06 -10.12
C GLN A 217 -12.32 10.31 -11.00
N PHE A 218 -13.23 11.26 -10.73
CA PHE A 218 -13.22 12.59 -11.33
C PHE A 218 -12.72 13.61 -10.31
N ALA A 219 -11.77 14.45 -10.73
CA ALA A 219 -11.43 15.70 -10.06
C ALA A 219 -11.73 16.86 -11.01
N LYS A 220 -12.32 17.95 -10.50
CA LYS A 220 -12.53 19.17 -11.28
C LYS A 220 -11.20 19.89 -11.41
N ASN A 221 -10.76 20.17 -12.64
CA ASN A 221 -9.61 21.04 -12.88
C ASN A 221 -10.00 22.48 -12.60
N LEU A 222 -9.20 23.19 -11.79
CA LEU A 222 -9.30 24.64 -11.66
C LEU A 222 -8.60 25.28 -12.86
N ILE A 223 -9.35 25.95 -13.73
CA ILE A 223 -8.81 26.71 -14.86
C ILE A 223 -8.93 28.19 -14.50
N GLY A 224 -7.80 28.82 -14.18
CA GLY A 224 -7.71 30.27 -13.95
C GLY A 224 -7.04 30.98 -15.13
N LYS A 225 -7.69 32.01 -15.69
CA LYS A 225 -7.02 32.98 -16.57
C LYS A 225 -6.28 33.99 -15.69
N SER A 226 -4.95 33.97 -15.71
CA SER A 226 -4.15 35.06 -15.14
C SER A 226 -4.16 36.23 -16.13
N VAL A 227 -4.90 37.29 -15.82
CA VAL A 227 -4.79 38.59 -16.49
C VAL A 227 -3.78 39.40 -15.68
N ARG A 228 -2.58 39.64 -16.24
CA ARG A 228 -1.63 40.61 -15.67
C ARG A 228 -2.10 42.01 -16.03
N PHE A 229 -2.47 42.80 -15.03
CA PHE A 229 -2.51 44.26 -15.16
C PHE A 229 -1.10 44.79 -14.92
N GLY A 230 -0.48 45.35 -15.96
CA GLY A 230 0.77 46.11 -15.83
C GLY A 230 0.47 47.50 -15.29
N SER A 231 1.12 47.88 -14.18
CA SER A 231 1.25 49.27 -13.76
C SER A 231 2.70 49.67 -13.98
N ALA A 232 2.96 50.46 -15.02
CA ALA A 232 4.25 51.06 -15.28
C ALA A 232 4.21 52.51 -14.79
N ASN A 233 4.76 52.76 -13.61
CA ASN A 233 5.23 54.08 -13.23
C ASN A 233 6.68 54.21 -13.74
N GLU A 234 6.89 54.99 -14.80
CA GLU A 234 8.21 55.46 -15.21
C GLU A 234 8.45 56.86 -14.61
N PRO A 235 9.60 57.12 -13.96
CA PRO A 235 10.05 58.48 -13.70
C PRO A 235 10.86 59.01 -14.89
N ASN A 236 10.50 60.21 -15.35
CA ASN A 236 11.26 60.99 -16.32
C ASN A 236 12.67 61.30 -15.80
N HIS A 237 13.70 60.89 -16.54
CA HIS A 237 15.00 61.53 -16.50
C HIS A 237 15.36 62.05 -17.89
N HIS A 238 15.26 63.37 -18.03
CA HIS A 238 16.02 64.17 -18.99
C HIS A 238 17.52 64.01 -18.72
N TYR A 239 18.31 63.81 -19.77
CA TYR A 239 19.55 64.55 -20.00
C TYR A 239 19.83 64.57 -21.51
N ASP A 240 20.41 65.69 -21.92
CA ASP A 240 20.57 66.22 -23.29
C ASP A 240 21.33 65.33 -24.29
#